data_AF-A0A1Y3TZ46-F1
#
_entry.id   AF-A0A1Y3TZ46-F1
#
_cell.length_a   1.000
_cell.length_b   1.000
_cell.length_c   1.000
_cell.angle_alpha   90.00
_cell.angle_beta   90.00
_cell.angle_gamma   90.00
#
_symmetry.space_group_name_H-M   'P 1'
#
loop_
_entity.id
_entity.type
_entity.pdbx_description
1 polymer ?
#
loop_
_entity_poly.entity_id
_entity_poly.type
_entity_poly.pdbx_seq_one_letter_code
_entity_poly.pdbx_strand_id
1 'polypeptide(L)'
;MKVVQNIENSEVNPFNDLISVELSDGRVLGDHISHLPLRDAQKEVIRQVESKDVRVSKYVLLHANDGKLPLKIRTVKALKGYSIDVINAVIYTPDGKIYDDYRINNSGYISPRTGSVTLHELVYFEYLYRVNKSLYEKIKADRSAYEIHHIQGWRKSRPEGNGLFNLRLLPKKLHYQYKNAVNTLERAYSKGQWQPLVWWTSIPRSKPNKKLLK
;
A
#
# COMPACT_ATOMS: atom_id res chain seq x y z
N MET A 1 -0.25 -33.42 12.15
CA MET A 1 0.26 -32.32 11.29
C MET A 1 -0.79 -31.23 11.25
N LYS A 2 -0.52 -30.05 11.81
CA LYS A 2 -1.40 -28.88 11.64
C LYS A 2 -1.19 -28.34 10.24
N VAL A 3 -2.26 -28.29 9.46
CA VAL A 3 -2.31 -27.57 8.19
C VAL A 3 -1.88 -26.13 8.50
N VAL A 4 -0.71 -25.77 8.00
CA VAL A 4 -0.29 -24.38 7.91
C VAL A 4 -1.37 -23.75 7.05
N GLN A 5 -2.22 -22.90 7.63
CA GLN A 5 -2.94 -21.91 6.83
C GLN A 5 -1.85 -21.07 6.18
N ASN A 6 -1.42 -21.52 5.00
CA ASN A 6 -0.77 -20.66 4.03
C ASN A 6 -1.61 -19.39 4.03
N ILE A 7 -0.96 -18.24 4.03
CA ILE A 7 -1.62 -17.00 3.63
C ILE A 7 -1.85 -17.15 2.11
N GLU A 8 -2.70 -18.10 1.73
CA GLU A 8 -3.26 -18.21 0.40
C GLU A 8 -4.20 -17.02 0.29
N ASN A 9 -3.68 -15.95 -0.30
CA ASN A 9 -4.47 -14.89 -0.91
C ASN A 9 -5.27 -15.51 -2.08
N SER A 10 -6.13 -16.48 -1.82
CA SER A 10 -6.96 -17.14 -2.85
C SER A 10 -8.16 -16.29 -3.27
N GLU A 11 -8.35 -15.12 -2.66
CA GLU A 11 -9.38 -14.15 -3.06
C GLU A 11 -8.75 -13.03 -3.91
N VAL A 12 -8.10 -13.40 -5.01
CA VAL A 12 -7.81 -12.46 -6.11
C VAL A 12 -9.15 -12.18 -6.78
N ASN A 13 -9.58 -10.93 -6.83
CA ASN A 13 -10.76 -10.57 -7.61
C ASN A 13 -10.44 -10.78 -9.11
N PRO A 14 -11.06 -11.75 -9.81
CA PRO A 14 -10.74 -12.05 -11.21
C PRO A 14 -11.20 -10.95 -12.17
N PHE A 15 -11.96 -9.96 -11.69
CA PHE A 15 -12.61 -8.95 -12.53
C PHE A 15 -11.79 -7.67 -12.75
N ASN A 16 -10.51 -7.63 -12.33
CA ASN A 16 -9.68 -6.44 -12.58
C ASN A 16 -8.26 -6.81 -13.06
N ASP A 17 -8.19 -7.36 -14.27
CA ASP A 17 -6.93 -7.61 -14.97
C ASP A 17 -6.33 -6.31 -15.58
N LEU A 18 -7.01 -5.16 -15.46
CA LEU A 18 -6.39 -3.87 -15.72
C LEU A 18 -5.58 -3.44 -14.50
N ILE A 19 -4.27 -3.29 -14.69
CA ILE A 19 -3.34 -2.91 -13.62
C ILE A 19 -2.69 -1.55 -13.89
N SER A 20 -2.12 -0.95 -12.86
CA SER A 20 -1.29 0.25 -12.96
C SER A 20 0.00 0.01 -12.19
N VAL A 21 1.13 -0.11 -12.90
CA VAL A 21 2.44 -0.40 -12.33
C VAL A 21 3.27 0.89 -12.28
N GLU A 22 3.78 1.21 -11.10
CA GLU A 22 4.78 2.27 -10.95
C GLU A 22 6.18 1.74 -11.29
N LEU A 23 6.87 2.44 -12.19
CA LEU A 23 8.26 2.20 -12.53
C LEU A 23 9.19 2.89 -11.53
N SER A 24 10.45 2.47 -11.51
CA SER A 24 11.53 2.99 -10.67
C SER A 24 11.78 4.49 -10.84
N ASP A 25 11.50 5.04 -12.02
CA ASP A 25 11.57 6.47 -12.32
C ASP A 25 10.32 7.27 -11.91
N GLY A 26 9.30 6.61 -11.37
CA GLY A 26 8.06 7.21 -10.88
C GLY A 26 6.98 7.40 -11.93
N ARG A 27 7.18 6.94 -13.17
CA ARG A 27 6.08 6.83 -14.15
C ARG A 27 5.13 5.72 -13.73
N VAL A 28 3.85 5.89 -14.02
CA VAL A 28 2.82 4.88 -13.81
C VAL A 28 2.32 4.43 -15.17
N LEU A 29 2.49 3.15 -15.48
CA LEU A 29 2.06 2.55 -16.74
C LEU A 29 0.94 1.56 -16.46
N GLY A 30 -0.09 1.55 -17.30
CA GLY A 30 -1.21 0.63 -17.17
C GLY A 30 -1.35 -0.24 -18.41
N ASP A 31 -1.85 -1.45 -18.22
CA ASP A 31 -2.28 -2.32 -19.30
C ASP A 31 -3.12 -3.47 -18.72
N HIS A 32 -3.75 -4.23 -19.60
CA HIS A 32 -4.34 -5.51 -19.23
C HIS A 32 -3.23 -6.54 -18.96
N ILE A 33 -3.39 -7.36 -17.92
CA ILE A 33 -2.39 -8.37 -17.50
C ILE A 33 -2.01 -9.31 -18.64
N SER A 34 -2.96 -9.67 -19.50
CA SER A 34 -2.71 -10.54 -20.66
C SER A 34 -1.71 -9.93 -21.65
N HIS A 35 -1.66 -8.60 -21.79
CA HIS A 35 -0.81 -7.88 -22.73
C HIS A 35 0.61 -7.62 -22.20
N LEU A 36 0.83 -7.80 -20.90
CA LEU A 36 2.15 -7.61 -20.32
C LEU A 36 3.15 -8.58 -20.97
N PRO A 37 4.33 -8.10 -21.42
CA PRO A 37 5.40 -8.96 -21.95
C PRO A 37 6.16 -9.66 -20.81
N LEU A 38 5.42 -10.45 -20.06
CA LEU A 38 5.85 -11.21 -18.89
C LEU A 38 5.46 -12.68 -19.07
N ARG A 39 6.20 -13.56 -18.40
CA ARG A 39 5.79 -14.97 -18.27
C ARG A 39 4.56 -15.08 -17.38
N ASP A 40 3.77 -16.15 -17.54
CA ASP A 40 2.53 -16.34 -16.76
C ASP A 40 2.76 -16.30 -15.25
N ALA A 41 3.86 -16.90 -14.76
CA ALA A 41 4.22 -16.82 -13.34
C ALA A 41 4.46 -15.38 -12.85
N GLN A 42 5.01 -14.50 -13.70
CA GLN A 42 5.23 -13.10 -13.34
C GLN A 42 3.92 -12.30 -13.44
N LYS A 43 3.09 -12.59 -14.45
CA LYS A 43 1.74 -12.00 -14.58
C LYS A 43 0.89 -12.31 -13.35
N GLU A 44 0.95 -13.53 -12.86
CA GLU A 44 0.23 -13.94 -11.65
C GLU A 44 0.75 -13.24 -10.39
N VAL A 45 2.06 -13.04 -10.26
CA VAL A 45 2.63 -12.22 -9.16
C VAL A 45 2.12 -10.78 -9.22
N ILE A 46 2.11 -10.16 -10.41
CA ILE A 46 1.57 -8.81 -10.59
C ILE A 46 0.08 -8.77 -10.22
N ARG A 47 -0.72 -9.72 -10.73
CA ARG A 47 -2.14 -9.86 -10.40
C ARG A 47 -2.34 -9.95 -8.89
N GLN A 48 -1.57 -10.81 -8.23
CA GLN A 48 -1.67 -10.99 -6.79
C GLN A 48 -1.31 -9.73 -6.01
N VAL A 49 -0.40 -8.87 -6.46
CA VAL A 49 -0.02 -7.66 -5.72
C VAL A 49 -0.97 -6.51 -6.01
N GLU A 50 -1.33 -6.29 -7.27
CA GLU A 50 -2.12 -5.14 -7.74
C GLU A 50 -3.64 -5.31 -7.54
N SER A 51 -4.12 -6.55 -7.33
CA SER A 51 -5.54 -6.78 -7.09
C SER A 51 -6.00 -6.21 -5.75
N LYS A 52 -7.28 -5.82 -5.68
CA LYS A 52 -7.90 -5.38 -4.42
C LYS A 52 -7.88 -6.50 -3.38
N ASP A 53 -7.57 -6.16 -2.12
CA ASP A 53 -7.66 -7.09 -1.00
C ASP A 53 -9.14 -7.24 -0.57
N VAL A 54 -9.72 -8.42 -0.82
CA VAL A 54 -11.12 -8.71 -0.47
C VAL A 54 -11.36 -8.62 1.04
N ARG A 55 -10.34 -8.84 1.88
CA ARG A 55 -10.47 -8.69 3.35
C ARG A 55 -10.65 -7.24 3.76
N VAL A 56 -9.99 -6.32 3.06
CA VAL A 56 -10.19 -4.86 3.26
C VAL A 56 -11.62 -4.50 2.86
N SER A 57 -12.10 -5.02 1.72
CA SER A 57 -13.46 -4.76 1.23
C SER A 57 -14.53 -5.31 2.19
N LYS A 58 -14.37 -6.56 2.65
CA LYS A 58 -15.25 -7.18 3.66
C LYS A 58 -15.25 -6.39 4.97
N TYR A 59 -14.08 -5.95 5.43
CA TYR A 59 -13.98 -5.13 6.65
C TYR A 59 -14.74 -3.82 6.52
N VAL A 60 -14.54 -3.10 5.41
CA VAL A 60 -15.26 -1.84 5.12
C VAL A 60 -16.76 -2.09 5.12
N LEU A 61 -17.25 -3.09 4.38
CA LEU A 61 -18.68 -3.40 4.30
C LEU A 61 -19.29 -3.68 5.69
N LEU A 62 -18.56 -4.38 6.55
CA LEU A 62 -19.03 -4.73 7.89
C LEU A 62 -18.99 -3.56 8.88
N HIS A 63 -18.18 -2.53 8.65
CA HIS A 63 -17.92 -1.47 9.65
C HIS A 63 -18.25 -0.05 9.16
N ALA A 64 -18.53 0.16 7.87
CA ALA A 64 -18.87 1.46 7.29
C ALA A 64 -20.25 1.96 7.76
N ASN A 65 -21.22 1.06 7.93
CA ASN A 65 -22.59 1.41 8.32
C ASN A 65 -22.74 1.75 9.82
N ASP A 66 -21.76 1.40 10.65
CA ASP A 66 -21.81 1.61 12.10
C ASP A 66 -21.32 3.00 12.55
N GLY A 67 -20.85 3.85 11.62
CA GLY A 67 -20.32 5.18 11.95
C GLY A 67 -19.02 5.20 12.76
N LYS A 68 -18.37 4.04 12.97
CA LYS A 68 -17.18 3.86 13.81
C LYS A 68 -15.86 3.83 13.02
N LEU A 69 -15.76 4.57 11.92
CA LEU A 69 -14.56 4.56 11.08
C LEU A 69 -13.33 5.22 11.74
N PRO A 70 -13.47 6.24 12.61
CA PRO A 70 -12.36 6.66 13.47
C PRO A 70 -12.11 5.61 14.58
N LEU A 71 -11.03 4.85 14.40
CA LEU A 71 -10.60 3.80 15.31
C LEU A 71 -9.63 4.37 16.34
N LYS A 72 -9.87 4.15 17.64
CA LYS A 72 -8.85 4.50 18.66
C LYS A 72 -7.52 3.81 18.35
N ILE A 73 -6.43 4.57 18.34
CA ILE A 73 -5.08 4.03 18.12
C ILE A 73 -4.65 3.27 19.38
N ARG A 74 -4.31 1.98 19.22
CA ARG A 74 -3.93 1.06 20.30
C ARG A 74 -2.54 0.47 20.13
N THR A 75 -2.01 0.51 18.91
CA THR A 75 -0.73 -0.13 18.56
C THR A 75 0.48 0.76 18.88
N VAL A 76 0.27 2.08 19.08
CA VAL A 76 1.34 3.06 19.34
C VAL A 76 1.06 3.85 20.63
N LYS A 77 1.88 3.68 21.67
CA LYS A 77 1.71 4.30 22.99
C LYS A 77 1.67 5.84 22.95
N ALA A 78 2.51 6.46 22.11
CA ALA A 78 2.60 7.92 21.99
C ALA A 78 1.33 8.56 21.39
N LEU A 79 0.51 7.78 20.69
CA LEU A 79 -0.76 8.20 20.10
C LEU A 79 -1.96 7.76 20.95
N LYS A 80 -1.75 7.49 22.24
CA LYS A 80 -2.84 7.15 23.16
C LYS A 80 -3.86 8.29 23.21
N GLY A 81 -5.13 7.96 23.02
CA GLY A 81 -6.24 8.92 23.01
C GLY A 81 -6.58 9.47 21.62
N TYR A 82 -5.68 9.31 20.64
CA TYR A 82 -5.95 9.64 19.25
C TYR A 82 -6.81 8.55 18.59
N SER A 83 -7.45 8.90 17.48
CA SER A 83 -8.13 7.94 16.61
C SER A 83 -7.66 8.07 15.17
N ILE A 84 -7.92 7.06 14.34
CA ILE A 84 -7.54 7.03 12.94
C ILE A 84 -8.66 6.45 12.10
N ASP A 85 -9.03 7.16 11.05
CA ASP A 85 -9.77 6.58 9.93
C ASP A 85 -8.77 5.81 9.06
N VAL A 86 -8.81 4.48 9.16
CA VAL A 86 -7.90 3.60 8.41
C VAL A 86 -8.21 3.54 6.92
N ILE A 87 -9.40 3.97 6.50
CA ILE A 87 -9.78 4.01 5.08
C ILE A 87 -9.10 5.18 4.39
N ASN A 88 -9.17 6.36 5.01
CA ASN A 88 -8.64 7.60 4.45
C ASN A 88 -7.27 8.00 5.03
N ALA A 89 -6.75 7.23 5.99
CA ALA A 89 -5.52 7.52 6.75
C ALA A 89 -5.52 8.88 7.47
N VAL A 90 -6.68 9.31 7.96
CA VAL A 90 -6.84 10.56 8.70
C VAL A 90 -6.72 10.29 10.19
N ILE A 91 -5.75 10.93 10.85
CA ILE A 91 -5.61 10.86 12.32
C ILE A 91 -6.42 12.00 12.92
N TYR A 92 -7.16 11.70 13.99
CA TYR A 92 -7.85 12.69 14.81
C TYR A 92 -7.16 12.79 16.17
N THR A 93 -6.92 14.02 16.61
CA THR A 93 -6.44 14.36 17.94
C THR A 93 -7.50 14.03 19.01
N PRO A 94 -7.13 13.99 20.30
CA PRO A 94 -8.08 13.69 21.38
C PRO A 94 -9.26 14.68 21.48
N ASP A 95 -9.09 15.93 21.03
CA ASP A 95 -10.16 16.95 20.94
C ASP A 95 -10.96 16.88 19.63
N GLY A 96 -10.72 15.87 18.78
CA GLY A 96 -11.49 15.58 17.57
C GLY A 96 -11.05 16.33 16.32
N LYS A 97 -9.96 17.11 16.38
CA LYS A 97 -9.42 17.82 15.20
C LYS A 97 -8.59 16.87 14.33
N ILE A 98 -8.46 17.21 13.05
CA ILE A 98 -7.57 16.49 12.14
C ILE A 98 -6.12 16.82 12.53
N TYR A 99 -5.30 15.78 12.67
CA TYR A 99 -3.86 15.91 12.88
C TYR A 99 -3.17 16.26 11.56
N ASP A 100 -2.31 17.26 11.55
CA ASP A 100 -1.65 17.81 10.36
C ASP A 100 -0.11 17.89 10.47
N ASP A 101 0.47 17.57 11.64
CA ASP A 101 1.91 17.64 11.88
C ASP A 101 2.66 16.36 11.46
N TYR A 102 2.89 16.23 10.16
CA TYR A 102 3.62 15.10 9.58
C TYR A 102 5.08 15.42 9.25
N ARG A 103 5.90 14.36 9.21
CA ARG A 103 7.25 14.39 8.64
C ARG A 103 7.40 13.34 7.55
N ILE A 104 8.30 13.58 6.60
CA ILE A 104 8.61 12.66 5.51
C ILE A 104 10.07 12.19 5.65
N ASN A 105 10.31 10.88 5.58
CA ASN A 105 11.67 10.34 5.60
C ASN A 105 12.31 10.32 4.19
N ASN A 106 13.61 10.00 4.11
CA ASN A 106 14.34 9.95 2.84
C ASN A 106 13.77 8.93 1.83
N SER A 107 13.04 7.92 2.30
CA SER A 107 12.37 6.93 1.47
C SER A 107 10.98 7.39 0.99
N GLY A 108 10.55 8.59 1.37
CA GLY A 108 9.28 9.20 0.98
C GLY A 108 8.07 8.77 1.81
N TYR A 109 8.26 8.02 2.89
CA TYR A 109 7.16 7.65 3.79
C TYR A 109 6.85 8.77 4.75
N ILE A 110 5.55 9.04 4.93
CA ILE A 110 5.09 9.99 5.93
C ILE A 110 4.88 9.30 7.29
N SER A 111 5.13 10.05 8.35
CA SER A 111 4.88 9.64 9.74
C SER A 111 4.30 10.82 10.50
N PRO A 112 3.33 10.64 11.41
CA PRO A 112 3.08 11.64 12.43
C PRO A 112 4.38 11.92 13.21
N ARG A 113 4.65 13.18 13.52
CA ARG A 113 5.79 13.52 14.40
C ARG A 113 5.65 12.83 15.75
N THR A 114 4.42 12.78 16.25
CA THR A 114 4.06 12.05 17.45
C THR A 114 4.07 10.54 17.17
N GLY A 115 4.88 9.79 17.93
CA GLY A 115 4.95 8.32 17.83
C GLY A 115 5.84 7.76 16.73
N SER A 116 6.22 8.56 15.71
CA SER A 116 7.30 8.24 14.77
C SER A 116 7.15 6.97 13.91
N VAL A 117 6.00 6.29 13.95
CA VAL A 117 5.67 5.14 13.07
C VAL A 117 5.21 5.67 11.71
N THR A 118 5.49 4.97 10.62
CA THR A 118 5.00 5.40 9.30
C THR A 118 3.47 5.26 9.21
N LEU A 119 2.82 6.18 8.50
CA LEU A 119 1.35 6.25 8.49
C LEU A 119 0.73 4.96 7.90
N HIS A 120 1.34 4.40 6.86
CA HIS A 120 0.88 3.11 6.31
C HIS A 120 1.00 1.95 7.30
N GLU A 121 2.09 1.89 8.10
CA GLU A 121 2.23 0.88 9.15
C GLU A 121 1.16 1.07 10.23
N LEU A 122 0.93 2.31 10.66
CA LEU A 122 -0.10 2.62 11.64
C LEU A 122 -1.48 2.20 11.15
N VAL A 123 -1.86 2.59 9.94
CA VAL A 123 -3.14 2.23 9.30
C VAL A 123 -3.30 0.71 9.24
N TYR A 124 -2.29 0.01 8.68
CA TYR A 124 -2.39 -1.42 8.44
C TYR A 124 -2.37 -2.23 9.75
N PHE A 125 -1.63 -1.80 10.76
CA PHE A 125 -1.59 -2.47 12.06
C PHE A 125 -2.85 -2.23 12.87
N GLU A 126 -3.44 -1.04 12.85
CA GLU A 126 -4.74 -0.81 13.50
C GLU A 126 -5.86 -1.66 12.86
N TYR A 127 -5.81 -1.81 11.54
CA TYR A 127 -6.68 -2.74 10.81
C TYR A 127 -6.46 -4.19 11.24
N LEU A 128 -5.23 -4.70 11.11
CA LEU A 128 -4.91 -6.09 11.44
C LEU A 128 -5.20 -6.43 12.90
N TYR A 129 -4.93 -5.52 13.83
CA TYR A 129 -5.23 -5.73 15.25
C TYR A 129 -6.70 -6.07 15.50
N ARG A 130 -7.61 -5.56 14.66
CA ARG A 130 -9.06 -5.78 14.76
C ARG A 130 -9.53 -7.00 13.99
N VAL A 131 -9.03 -7.21 12.77
CA VAL A 131 -9.53 -8.29 11.91
C VAL A 131 -8.77 -9.61 12.09
N ASN A 132 -7.52 -9.56 12.53
CA ASN A 132 -6.67 -10.73 12.72
C ASN A 132 -5.51 -10.43 13.69
N LYS A 133 -5.83 -10.37 14.99
CA LYS A 133 -4.86 -10.08 16.05
C LYS A 133 -3.68 -11.06 16.06
N SER A 134 -3.90 -12.33 15.76
CA SER A 134 -2.84 -13.35 15.68
C SER A 134 -1.81 -13.02 14.58
N LEU A 135 -2.29 -12.66 13.39
CA LEU A 135 -1.42 -12.23 12.29
C LEU A 135 -0.68 -10.93 12.62
N TYR A 136 -1.35 -9.96 13.27
CA TYR A 136 -0.70 -8.74 13.75
C TYR A 136 0.48 -9.06 14.69
N GLU A 137 0.27 -9.87 15.73
CA GLU A 137 1.35 -10.22 16.68
C GLU A 137 2.49 -10.97 15.98
N LYS A 138 2.17 -11.87 15.03
CA LYS A 138 3.19 -12.57 14.22
C LYS A 138 4.05 -11.59 13.41
N ILE A 139 3.45 -10.64 12.70
CA ILE A 139 4.18 -9.65 11.89
C ILE A 139 4.98 -8.72 12.78
N LYS A 140 4.46 -8.36 13.95
CA LYS A 140 5.17 -7.52 14.90
C LYS A 140 6.42 -8.22 15.44
N ALA A 141 6.35 -9.53 15.70
CA ALA A 141 7.48 -10.33 16.14
C ALA A 141 8.54 -10.55 15.04
N ASP A 142 8.12 -10.68 13.78
CA ASP A 142 9.03 -10.81 12.63
C ASP A 142 8.70 -9.79 11.52
N ARG A 143 8.96 -8.51 11.83
CA ARG A 143 8.64 -7.40 10.92
C ARG A 143 9.42 -7.52 9.60
N SER A 144 10.58 -8.15 9.62
CA SER A 144 11.52 -8.26 8.51
C SER A 144 11.08 -9.23 7.41
N ALA A 145 10.20 -10.18 7.73
CA ALA A 145 9.66 -11.15 6.78
C ALA A 145 8.48 -10.62 5.95
N TYR A 146 7.99 -9.43 6.26
CA TYR A 146 6.81 -8.83 5.63
C TYR A 146 7.07 -7.40 5.17
N GLU A 147 6.31 -6.97 4.17
CA GLU A 147 6.34 -5.62 3.61
C GLU A 147 4.90 -5.13 3.49
N ILE A 148 4.63 -3.91 3.96
CA ILE A 148 3.35 -3.25 3.70
C ILE A 148 3.58 -2.41 2.45
N HIS A 149 3.13 -2.94 1.32
CA HIS A 149 3.33 -2.40 0.00
C HIS A 149 2.24 -1.38 -0.34
N HIS A 150 2.62 -0.23 -0.89
CA HIS A 150 1.71 0.71 -1.52
C HIS A 150 1.45 0.31 -2.97
N ILE A 151 0.21 0.00 -3.32
CA ILE A 151 -0.21 -0.31 -4.69
C ILE A 151 0.09 0.89 -5.60
N GLN A 152 -0.31 2.09 -5.16
CA GLN A 152 0.05 3.37 -5.76
C GLN A 152 1.17 4.03 -4.96
N GLY A 153 2.41 3.55 -5.15
CA GLY A 153 3.60 4.00 -4.42
C GLY A 153 3.87 5.50 -4.50
N TRP A 154 3.53 6.15 -5.61
CA TRP A 154 3.67 7.60 -5.82
C TRP A 154 2.84 8.44 -4.85
N ARG A 155 1.79 7.86 -4.23
CA ARG A 155 0.96 8.53 -3.21
C ARG A 155 1.51 8.39 -1.79
N LYS A 156 2.53 7.56 -1.55
CA LYS A 156 3.00 7.23 -0.18
C LYS A 156 3.46 8.43 0.65
N SER A 157 3.86 9.52 -0.02
CA SER A 157 4.29 10.79 0.59
C SER A 157 3.12 11.72 0.96
N ARG A 158 1.87 11.29 0.77
CA ARG A 158 0.67 12.08 1.03
C ARG A 158 -0.29 11.32 1.96
N PRO A 159 -0.99 11.99 2.89
CA PRO A 159 -1.94 11.34 3.79
C PRO A 159 -2.92 10.41 3.08
N GLU A 160 -3.58 10.90 2.02
CA GLU A 160 -4.58 10.15 1.25
C GLU A 160 -4.02 8.90 0.55
N GLY A 161 -2.70 8.81 0.38
CA GLY A 161 -2.03 7.66 -0.19
C GLY A 161 -1.78 6.52 0.79
N ASN A 162 -2.06 6.69 2.08
CA ASN A 162 -1.74 5.71 3.11
C ASN A 162 -2.98 4.96 3.63
N GLY A 163 -4.14 5.14 2.99
CA GLY A 163 -5.39 4.45 3.33
C GLY A 163 -5.38 2.96 2.95
N LEU A 164 -6.17 2.14 3.64
CA LEU A 164 -6.16 0.67 3.49
C LEU A 164 -6.32 0.17 2.05
N PHE A 165 -7.12 0.84 1.22
CA PHE A 165 -7.32 0.43 -0.17
C PHE A 165 -6.07 0.57 -1.04
N ASN A 166 -5.08 1.36 -0.61
CA ASN A 166 -3.80 1.50 -1.28
C ASN A 166 -2.70 0.64 -0.68
N LEU A 167 -2.99 -0.17 0.35
CA LEU A 167 -1.99 -0.94 1.08
C LEU A 167 -2.21 -2.44 0.94
N ARG A 168 -1.11 -3.18 0.90
CA ARG A 168 -1.13 -4.65 0.89
C ARG A 168 0.01 -5.23 1.70
N LEU A 169 -0.28 -6.17 2.58
CA LEU A 169 0.76 -6.96 3.25
C LEU A 169 1.27 -8.07 2.33
N LEU A 170 2.57 -8.06 2.07
CA LEU A 170 3.26 -9.05 1.25
C LEU A 170 4.32 -9.76 2.08
N PRO A 171 4.43 -11.10 2.00
CA PRO A 171 5.66 -11.78 2.37
C PRO A 171 6.83 -11.23 1.54
N LYS A 172 8.01 -11.09 2.16
CA LYS A 172 9.20 -10.52 1.51
C LYS A 172 9.59 -11.23 0.22
N LYS A 173 9.41 -12.55 0.15
CA LYS A 173 9.61 -13.35 -1.07
C LYS A 173 8.70 -12.90 -2.21
N LEU A 174 7.41 -12.68 -1.94
CA LEU A 174 6.45 -12.22 -2.94
C LEU A 174 6.76 -10.78 -3.39
N HIS A 175 7.12 -9.91 -2.45
CA HIS A 175 7.53 -8.53 -2.79
C HIS A 175 8.79 -8.51 -3.67
N TYR A 176 9.76 -9.40 -3.44
CA TYR A 176 10.93 -9.55 -4.31
C TYR A 176 10.56 -10.05 -5.71
N GLN A 177 9.68 -11.05 -5.81
CA GLN A 177 9.17 -11.54 -7.10
C GLN A 177 8.45 -10.42 -7.88
N TYR A 178 7.65 -9.62 -7.19
CA TYR A 178 6.97 -8.47 -7.77
C TYR A 178 7.97 -7.43 -8.31
N LYS A 179 8.96 -7.01 -7.51
CA LYS A 179 10.02 -6.10 -7.97
C LYS A 179 10.75 -6.61 -9.22
N ASN A 180 11.01 -7.91 -9.30
CA ASN A 180 11.63 -8.51 -10.48
C ASN A 180 10.72 -8.48 -11.72
N ALA A 181 9.41 -8.65 -11.55
CA ALA A 181 8.44 -8.50 -12.63
C ALA A 181 8.39 -7.03 -13.11
N VAL A 182 8.34 -6.05 -12.19
CA VAL A 182 8.40 -4.62 -12.52
C VAL A 182 9.69 -4.26 -13.28
N ASN A 183 10.86 -4.70 -12.80
CA ASN A 183 12.13 -4.49 -13.52
C ASN A 183 12.15 -5.13 -14.93
N THR A 184 11.37 -6.20 -15.14
CA THR A 184 11.24 -6.82 -16.47
C THR A 184 10.36 -5.96 -17.37
N LEU A 185 9.25 -5.43 -16.85
CA LEU A 185 8.40 -4.47 -17.55
C LEU A 185 9.16 -3.19 -17.93
N GLU A 186 9.97 -2.64 -17.03
CA GLU A 186 10.81 -1.45 -17.30
C GLU A 186 11.78 -1.69 -18.47
N ARG A 187 12.40 -2.86 -18.51
CA ARG A 187 13.29 -3.26 -19.62
C ARG A 187 12.53 -3.45 -20.93
N ALA A 188 11.34 -4.03 -20.88
CA ALA A 188 10.51 -4.19 -22.07
C ALA A 188 10.05 -2.82 -22.62
N TYR A 189 9.61 -1.92 -21.74
CA TYR A 189 9.20 -0.56 -22.10
C TYR A 189 10.34 0.25 -22.70
N SER A 190 11.52 0.27 -22.06
CA SER A 190 12.70 1.00 -22.57
C SER A 190 13.22 0.49 -23.92
N LYS A 191 12.92 -0.77 -24.27
CA LYS A 191 13.24 -1.36 -25.57
C LYS A 191 12.11 -1.23 -26.61
N GLY A 192 10.99 -0.59 -26.26
CA GLY A 192 9.80 -0.50 -27.12
C GLY A 192 9.05 -1.82 -27.30
N GLN A 193 9.37 -2.85 -26.52
CA GLN A 193 8.75 -4.19 -26.55
C GLN A 193 7.43 -4.25 -25.77
N TRP A 194 7.15 -3.20 -25.00
CA TRP A 194 5.86 -2.99 -24.35
C TRP A 194 5.34 -1.61 -24.73
N GLN A 195 4.16 -1.57 -25.33
CA GLN A 195 3.43 -0.34 -25.62
C GLN A 195 2.20 -0.31 -24.71
N PRO A 196 2.32 0.23 -23.48
CA PRO A 196 1.22 0.22 -22.53
C PRO A 196 0.05 1.05 -23.04
N LEU A 197 -1.16 0.67 -22.65
CA LEU A 197 -2.29 1.57 -22.68
C LEU A 197 -2.02 2.69 -21.66
N VAL A 198 -1.54 3.84 -22.14
CA VAL A 198 -1.21 4.98 -21.28
C VAL A 198 -2.50 5.62 -20.76
N TRP A 199 -2.83 5.37 -19.49
CA TRP A 199 -3.94 6.06 -18.82
C TRP A 199 -3.50 7.31 -18.06
N TRP A 200 -2.22 7.45 -17.71
CA TRP A 200 -1.75 8.55 -16.87
C TRP A 200 -0.35 9.02 -17.26
N THR A 201 -0.26 10.20 -17.85
CA THR A 201 1.00 10.96 -17.85
C THR A 201 1.29 11.42 -16.42
N SER A 202 2.53 11.26 -15.98
CA SER A 202 3.04 11.59 -14.64
C SER A 202 2.39 12.83 -14.00
N ILE A 203 1.93 12.71 -12.75
CA ILE A 203 1.98 13.85 -11.83
C ILE A 203 3.47 14.04 -11.53
N PRO A 204 4.09 15.17 -11.87
CA PRO A 204 5.51 15.38 -11.61
C PRO A 204 5.78 15.14 -10.14
N ARG A 205 6.71 14.24 -9.81
CA ARG A 205 7.37 14.30 -8.51
C ARG A 205 8.11 15.64 -8.52
N SER A 206 7.51 16.68 -7.95
CA SER A 206 8.16 17.96 -7.78
C SER A 206 9.38 17.76 -6.88
N LYS A 207 10.53 17.46 -7.49
CA LYS A 207 11.80 17.94 -6.95
C LYS A 207 11.72 19.46 -7.07
N PRO A 208 11.97 20.24 -6.00
CA PRO A 208 12.00 21.69 -6.11
C PRO A 208 13.02 22.05 -7.20
N ASN A 209 12.53 22.67 -8.26
CA ASN A 209 13.38 23.05 -9.38
C ASN A 209 14.22 24.24 -8.92
N LYS A 210 15.45 23.98 -8.47
CA LYS A 210 16.41 25.00 -7.96
C LYS A 210 16.72 26.10 -8.99
N LYS A 211 16.31 25.96 -10.25
CA LYS A 211 16.46 26.98 -11.30
C LYS A 211 15.43 28.11 -11.28
N LEU A 212 14.38 28.02 -10.44
CA LEU A 212 13.40 29.09 -10.24
C LEU A 212 13.68 29.95 -8.99
N LEU A 213 14.86 29.79 -8.37
CA LEU A 213 15.32 30.60 -7.22
C LEU A 213 16.57 31.41 -7.57
N LYS A 214 16.67 31.90 -8.80
CA LYS A 214 17.59 32.97 -9.18
C LYS A 214 16.80 34.07 -9.87
#